data_AF-B9TQQ3-F1
#
_entry.id   AF-B9TQQ3-F1
#
_cell.length_a   1.000
_cell.length_b   1.000
_cell.length_c   1.000
_cell.angle_alpha   90.00
_cell.angle_beta   90.00
_cell.angle_gamma   90.00
#
_symmetry.space_group_name_H-M   'P 1'
#
loop_
_entity.id
_entity.type
_entity.pdbx_description
1 polymer ?
#
loop_
_entity_poly.entity_id
_entity_poly.type
_entity_poly.pdbx_seq_one_letter_code
_entity_poly.pdbx_strand_id
1 'polypeptide(L)'
;ALAQRLVTSGLKKVVIGISGGLDSTHALLVCARVMDKLKLPRTNILAYTMPGFATSERTLKQAHALMKLVGCSAQEIDIRPSCIQMLKDLGHPYSEGKEQYDITFENVQAGERTNHLFRLANHHGGLVIGTGDLSELALGWCTYGVGDHMSHYNVNASVPKTLISHLVRWVAESGVIGRNDAQ
;
A
#
# COMPACT_ATOMS: atom_id res chain seq x y z
N ALA A 1 -16.10 6.42 -5.62
CA ALA A 1 -15.37 7.69 -5.42
C ALA A 1 -14.00 7.69 -6.11
N LEU A 2 -13.11 6.70 -5.91
CA LEU A 2 -11.80 6.64 -6.59
C LEU A 2 -11.87 6.74 -8.13
N ALA A 3 -12.83 6.06 -8.79
CA ALA A 3 -13.02 6.19 -10.23
C ALA A 3 -13.26 7.64 -10.68
N GLN A 4 -14.11 8.39 -9.96
CA GLN A 4 -14.33 9.81 -10.23
C GLN A 4 -13.06 10.63 -10.01
N ARG A 5 -12.27 10.29 -8.97
CA ARG A 5 -11.00 10.97 -8.69
C ARG A 5 -9.99 10.81 -9.83
N LEU A 6 -9.90 9.63 -10.43
CA LEU A 6 -9.03 9.39 -11.60
C LEU A 6 -9.53 10.14 -12.85
N VAL A 7 -10.84 10.09 -13.13
CA VAL A 7 -11.42 10.79 -14.28
C VAL A 7 -11.19 12.31 -14.17
N THR A 8 -11.40 12.88 -12.99
CA THR A 8 -11.24 14.34 -12.77
C THR A 8 -9.80 14.82 -12.76
N SER A 9 -8.85 13.99 -12.31
CA SER A 9 -7.43 14.35 -12.34
C SER A 9 -6.78 14.15 -13.71
N GLY A 10 -7.42 13.39 -14.62
CA GLY A 10 -6.82 12.97 -15.90
C GLY A 10 -5.74 11.90 -15.75
N LEU A 11 -5.43 11.47 -14.52
CA LEU A 11 -4.41 10.45 -14.25
C LEU A 11 -4.99 9.06 -14.50
N LYS A 12 -4.19 8.20 -15.12
CA LYS A 12 -4.60 6.82 -15.45
C LYS A 12 -3.96 5.78 -14.54
N LYS A 13 -2.96 6.16 -13.74
CA LYS A 13 -2.17 5.26 -12.90
C LYS A 13 -2.40 5.51 -11.42
N VAL A 14 -2.33 4.44 -10.65
CA VAL A 14 -2.32 4.47 -9.19
C VAL A 14 -1.06 3.78 -8.67
N VAL A 15 -0.53 4.28 -7.56
CA VAL A 15 0.63 3.74 -6.85
C VAL A 15 0.18 3.29 -5.48
N ILE A 16 0.50 2.07 -5.08
CA ILE A 16 0.01 1.49 -3.82
C ILE A 16 1.06 0.59 -3.17
N GLY A 17 1.20 0.70 -1.85
CA GLY A 17 2.01 -0.21 -1.04
C GLY A 17 1.22 -1.44 -0.64
N ILE A 18 1.77 -2.64 -0.87
CA ILE A 18 1.15 -3.93 -0.52
C ILE A 18 1.95 -4.61 0.57
N SER A 19 1.40 -4.62 1.79
CA SER A 19 2.03 -5.22 2.97
C SER A 19 1.73 -6.72 3.15
N GLY A 20 0.73 -7.24 2.42
CA GLY A 20 0.15 -8.56 2.68
C GLY A 20 -0.92 -8.57 3.78
N GLY A 21 -1.19 -7.41 4.40
CA GLY A 21 -2.29 -7.23 5.35
C GLY A 21 -3.66 -7.05 4.68
N LEU A 22 -4.72 -7.07 5.49
CA LEU A 22 -6.10 -6.98 5.01
C LEU A 22 -6.42 -5.64 4.34
N ASP A 23 -5.91 -4.52 4.86
CA ASP A 23 -6.31 -3.19 4.38
C ASP A 23 -5.69 -2.86 3.03
N SER A 24 -4.40 -3.17 2.87
CA SER A 24 -3.72 -3.06 1.58
C SER A 24 -4.27 -4.05 0.55
N THR A 25 -4.70 -5.24 1.00
CA THR A 25 -5.43 -6.19 0.15
C THR A 25 -6.74 -5.59 -0.35
N HIS A 26 -7.59 -5.10 0.55
CA HIS A 26 -8.87 -4.50 0.19
C HIS A 26 -8.68 -3.30 -0.75
N ALA A 27 -7.73 -2.41 -0.45
CA ALA A 27 -7.44 -1.25 -1.28
C ALA A 27 -6.98 -1.64 -2.69
N LEU A 28 -6.17 -2.68 -2.84
CA LEU A 28 -5.75 -3.20 -4.14
C LEU A 28 -6.93 -3.78 -4.93
N LEU A 29 -7.82 -4.53 -4.28
CA LEU A 29 -9.03 -5.06 -4.91
C LEU A 29 -9.95 -3.93 -5.40
N VAL A 30 -10.10 -2.86 -4.60
CA VAL A 30 -10.82 -1.65 -5.02
C VAL A 30 -10.15 -1.01 -6.25
N CYS A 31 -8.82 -0.89 -6.27
CA CYS A 31 -8.09 -0.35 -7.42
C CYS A 31 -8.33 -1.18 -8.69
N ALA A 32 -8.25 -2.50 -8.59
CA ALA A 32 -8.53 -3.42 -9.70
C ALA A 32 -9.95 -3.23 -10.25
N ARG A 33 -10.96 -3.19 -9.36
CA ARG A 33 -12.35 -2.95 -9.75
C ARG A 33 -12.56 -1.59 -10.42
N VAL A 34 -11.81 -0.57 -9.99
CA VAL A 34 -11.85 0.76 -10.62
C VAL A 34 -11.22 0.73 -12.00
N MET A 35 -10.10 0.05 -12.20
CA MET A 35 -9.51 -0.12 -13.53
C MET A 35 -10.48 -0.82 -14.48
N ASP A 36 -11.09 -1.92 -14.06
CA ASP A 36 -12.09 -2.65 -14.85
C ASP A 36 -13.28 -1.74 -15.21
N LYS A 37 -13.82 -1.01 -14.23
CA LYS A 37 -14.96 -0.10 -14.43
C LYS A 37 -14.63 1.02 -15.42
N LEU A 38 -13.40 1.53 -15.41
CA LEU A 38 -12.94 2.58 -16.32
C LEU A 38 -12.38 2.01 -17.64
N LYS A 39 -12.41 0.69 -17.84
CA LYS A 39 -11.81 -0.01 -18.99
C LYS A 39 -10.32 0.36 -19.18
N LEU A 40 -9.62 0.55 -18.07
CA LEU A 40 -8.17 0.76 -18.04
C LEU A 40 -7.47 -0.57 -17.76
N PRO A 41 -6.26 -0.80 -18.29
CA PRO A 41 -5.52 -2.01 -18.00
C PRO A 41 -5.13 -2.04 -16.52
N ARG A 42 -5.26 -3.20 -15.87
CA ARG A 42 -4.86 -3.38 -14.46
C ARG A 42 -3.36 -3.15 -14.22
N THR A 43 -2.53 -3.21 -15.26
CA THR A 43 -1.11 -2.81 -15.23
C THR A 43 -0.91 -1.32 -14.94
N ASN A 44 -1.96 -0.49 -15.00
CA ASN A 44 -1.91 0.88 -14.49
C ASN A 44 -1.89 0.97 -12.95
N ILE A 45 -2.06 -0.16 -12.26
CA ILE A 45 -1.83 -0.26 -10.82
C ILE A 45 -0.36 -0.61 -10.63
N LEU A 46 0.41 0.36 -10.14
CA LEU A 46 1.82 0.18 -9.77
C LEU A 46 1.86 -0.22 -8.29
N ALA A 47 1.94 -1.53 -8.06
CA ALA A 47 1.90 -2.12 -6.72
C ALA A 47 3.31 -2.45 -6.25
N TYR A 48 3.65 -2.00 -5.04
CA TYR A 48 4.99 -2.17 -4.46
C TYR A 48 4.89 -2.89 -3.12
N THR A 49 5.57 -4.04 -2.99
CA THR A 49 5.90 -4.58 -1.66
C THR A 49 7.26 -4.02 -1.22
N MET A 50 7.34 -3.56 0.02
CA MET A 50 8.49 -2.81 0.53
C MET A 50 9.01 -3.41 1.83
N PRO A 51 9.78 -4.52 1.75
CA PRO A 51 10.29 -5.21 2.93
C PRO A 51 11.21 -4.32 3.77
N GLY A 52 10.93 -4.27 5.07
CA GLY A 52 11.77 -3.62 6.08
C GLY A 52 12.41 -4.66 7.00
N PHE A 53 12.81 -4.25 8.21
CA PHE A 53 13.52 -5.14 9.14
C PHE A 53 12.62 -6.24 9.74
N ALA A 54 11.32 -5.97 9.90
CA ALA A 54 10.36 -6.90 10.49
C ALA A 54 9.51 -7.66 9.45
N THR A 55 9.85 -7.58 8.16
CA THR A 55 9.04 -8.24 7.12
C THR A 55 9.25 -9.76 7.13
N SER A 56 8.17 -10.50 7.40
CA SER A 56 8.20 -11.96 7.37
C SER A 56 8.12 -12.50 5.93
N GLU A 57 8.70 -13.68 5.71
CA GLU A 57 8.59 -14.40 4.43
C GLU A 57 7.12 -14.69 4.06
N ARG A 58 6.29 -15.00 5.07
CA ARG A 58 4.86 -15.25 4.89
C ARG A 58 4.14 -14.04 4.30
N THR A 59 4.26 -12.86 4.92
CA THR A 59 3.59 -11.64 4.47
C THR A 59 4.08 -11.20 3.09
N LEU A 60 5.38 -11.38 2.83
CA LEU A 60 5.96 -11.07 1.52
C LEU A 60 5.41 -11.99 0.41
N LYS A 61 5.36 -13.30 0.66
CA LYS A 61 4.74 -14.27 -0.26
C LYS A 61 3.27 -13.96 -0.53
N GLN A 62 2.52 -13.56 0.50
CA GLN A 62 1.11 -13.17 0.36
C GLN A 62 0.95 -11.91 -0.51
N ALA A 63 1.78 -10.89 -0.31
CA ALA A 63 1.78 -9.68 -1.14
C ALA A 63 2.03 -10.01 -2.62
N HIS A 64 3.06 -10.81 -2.91
CA HIS A 64 3.39 -11.25 -4.27
C HIS A 64 2.27 -12.06 -4.93
N ALA A 65 1.72 -13.03 -4.20
CA ALA A 65 0.62 -13.85 -4.69
C ALA A 65 -0.61 -13.00 -5.05
N LEU A 66 -0.95 -12.05 -4.17
CA LEU A 66 -2.07 -11.13 -4.40
C LEU A 66 -1.84 -10.23 -5.61
N MET A 67 -0.66 -9.60 -5.72
CA MET A 67 -0.34 -8.72 -6.86
C MET A 67 -0.38 -9.49 -8.19
N LYS A 68 0.13 -10.73 -8.19
CA LYS A 68 0.07 -11.63 -9.35
C LYS A 68 -1.36 -11.98 -9.73
N LEU A 69 -2.21 -12.32 -8.75
CA LEU A 69 -3.62 -12.65 -8.96
C LEU A 69 -4.40 -11.48 -9.56
N VAL A 70 -4.13 -10.26 -9.08
CA VAL A 70 -4.79 -9.05 -9.57
C VAL A 70 -4.37 -8.70 -11.00
N GLY A 71 -3.14 -9.05 -11.39
CA GLY A 71 -2.57 -8.70 -12.70
C GLY A 71 -2.11 -7.24 -12.77
N CYS A 72 -1.67 -6.69 -11.64
CA CYS A 72 -1.09 -5.33 -11.58
C CYS A 72 0.40 -5.35 -11.95
N SER A 73 0.99 -4.17 -12.20
CA SER A 73 2.44 -4.03 -12.31
C SER A 73 3.07 -4.12 -10.93
N ALA A 74 3.62 -5.29 -10.60
CA ALA A 74 4.18 -5.61 -9.30
C ALA A 74 5.69 -5.34 -9.26
N GLN A 75 6.17 -4.70 -8.19
CA GLN A 75 7.59 -4.51 -7.91
C GLN A 75 7.87 -4.74 -6.41
N GLU A 76 9.13 -5.06 -6.11
CA GLU A 76 9.65 -5.15 -4.76
C GLU A 76 10.79 -4.13 -4.60
N ILE A 77 10.75 -3.35 -3.52
CA ILE A 77 11.80 -2.38 -3.18
C ILE A 77 12.19 -2.58 -1.72
N ASP A 78 13.42 -3.03 -1.48
CA ASP A 78 13.98 -3.10 -0.13
C ASP A 78 14.26 -1.69 0.41
N ILE A 79 13.57 -1.32 1.49
CA ILE A 79 13.71 0.01 2.12
C ILE A 79 14.78 0.02 3.21
N ARG A 80 15.36 -1.13 3.58
CA ARG A 80 16.36 -1.21 4.66
C ARG A 80 17.54 -0.26 4.42
N PRO A 81 18.10 -0.12 3.20
CA PRO A 81 19.20 0.82 2.97
C PRO A 81 18.85 2.28 3.28
N SER A 82 17.66 2.74 2.86
CA SER A 82 17.24 4.13 3.14
C SER A 82 16.87 4.34 4.61
N CYS A 83 16.29 3.33 5.25
CA CYS A 83 16.01 3.35 6.69
C CYS A 83 17.31 3.43 7.50
N ILE A 84 18.34 2.65 7.15
CA ILE A 84 19.66 2.69 7.82
C ILE A 84 20.26 4.09 7.69
N GLN A 85 20.19 4.69 6.50
CA GLN A 85 20.70 6.04 6.28
C GLN A 85 19.98 7.06 7.17
N MET A 86 18.65 7.04 7.21
CA MET A 86 17.86 7.93 8.08
C MET A 86 18.18 7.72 9.57
N LEU A 87 18.27 6.47 10.02
CA LEU A 87 18.63 6.15 11.40
C LEU A 87 20.03 6.65 11.77
N LYS A 88 20.98 6.57 10.83
CA LYS A 88 22.33 7.12 11.00
C LYS A 88 22.30 8.64 11.12
N ASP A 89 21.54 9.31 10.27
CA ASP A 89 21.41 10.77 10.28
C ASP A 89 20.76 11.29 11.57
N LEU A 90 19.89 10.49 12.18
CA LEU A 90 19.28 10.76 13.50
C LEU A 90 20.19 10.41 14.69
N GLY A 91 21.34 9.75 14.47
CA GLY A 91 22.17 9.21 15.55
C GLY A 91 21.44 8.11 16.35
N HIS A 92 20.50 7.40 15.74
CA HIS A 92 19.72 6.38 16.42
C HIS A 92 20.60 5.15 16.74
N PRO A 93 20.55 4.58 17.96
CA PRO A 93 21.40 3.46 18.41
C PRO A 93 21.43 2.24 17.46
N TYR A 94 20.32 1.96 16.77
CA TYR A 94 20.26 0.90 15.76
C TYR A 94 21.27 1.06 14.63
N SER A 95 21.59 2.30 14.22
CA SER A 95 22.58 2.56 13.18
C SER A 95 24.01 2.23 13.62
N GLU A 96 24.24 2.09 14.93
CA GLU A 96 25.51 1.70 15.55
C GLU A 96 25.56 0.20 15.90
N GLY A 97 24.56 -0.59 15.48
CA GLY A 97 24.49 -2.02 15.75
C GLY A 97 23.85 -2.40 17.09
N LYS A 98 23.24 -1.46 17.82
CA LYS A 98 22.49 -1.76 19.05
C LYS A 98 21.05 -2.12 18.71
N GLU A 99 20.55 -3.25 19.21
CA GLU A 99 19.18 -3.73 18.92
C GLU A 99 18.08 -2.93 19.67
N GLN A 100 17.91 -1.66 19.30
CA GLN A 100 16.85 -0.79 19.81
C GLN A 100 15.72 -0.65 18.78
N TYR A 101 14.54 -1.16 19.14
CA TYR A 101 13.35 -1.22 18.30
C TYR A 101 12.25 -0.34 18.88
N ASP A 102 12.50 0.98 18.97
CA ASP A 102 11.52 1.93 19.49
C ASP A 102 10.61 2.52 18.40
N ILE A 103 9.71 3.40 18.80
CA ILE A 103 8.76 4.07 17.90
C ILE A 103 9.49 4.85 16.78
N THR A 104 10.69 5.38 17.04
CA THR A 104 11.48 6.07 16.03
C THR A 104 11.91 5.08 14.94
N PHE A 105 12.41 3.91 15.35
CA PHE A 105 12.79 2.84 14.42
C PHE A 105 11.63 2.34 13.55
N GLU A 106 10.43 2.23 14.12
CA GLU A 106 9.22 1.84 13.39
C GLU A 106 8.75 2.95 12.43
N ASN A 107 8.68 4.20 12.91
CA ASN A 107 8.21 5.35 12.13
C ASN A 107 9.14 5.68 10.96
N VAL A 108 10.46 5.49 11.10
CA VAL A 108 11.40 5.63 9.96
C VAL A 108 10.98 4.69 8.82
N GLN A 109 10.65 3.44 9.13
CA GLN A 109 10.24 2.48 8.09
C GLN A 109 8.90 2.86 7.45
N ALA A 110 7.92 3.31 8.24
CA ALA A 110 6.63 3.78 7.72
C ALA A 110 6.79 5.03 6.82
N GLY A 111 7.64 5.97 7.24
CA GLY A 111 7.99 7.17 6.48
C GLY A 111 8.70 6.85 5.18
N GLU A 112 9.70 5.95 5.21
CA GLU A 112 10.44 5.54 4.02
C GLU A 112 9.54 4.90 2.96
N ARG A 113 8.62 4.01 3.36
CA ARG A 113 7.63 3.44 2.42
C ARG A 113 6.81 4.53 1.74
N THR A 114 6.28 5.45 2.54
CA THR A 114 5.44 6.54 2.03
C THR A 114 6.23 7.47 1.12
N ASN A 115 7.46 7.82 1.50
CA ASN A 115 8.34 8.65 0.68
C ASN A 115 8.58 8.03 -0.70
N HIS A 116 8.95 6.74 -0.75
CA HIS A 116 9.11 5.99 -2.00
C HIS A 116 7.84 6.02 -2.85
N LEU A 117 6.68 5.69 -2.28
CA LEU A 117 5.41 5.69 -3.01
C LEU A 117 5.08 7.05 -3.62
N PHE A 118 5.31 8.15 -2.90
CA PHE A 118 5.09 9.49 -3.44
C PHE A 118 6.11 9.85 -4.53
N ARG A 119 7.38 9.45 -4.41
CA ARG A 119 8.38 9.66 -5.47
C ARG A 119 8.05 8.84 -6.72
N LEU A 120 7.59 7.60 -6.55
CA LEU A 120 7.13 6.73 -7.64
C LEU A 120 5.89 7.30 -8.33
N ALA A 121 4.95 7.85 -7.56
CA ALA A 121 3.78 8.52 -8.11
C ALA A 121 4.16 9.73 -8.98
N ASN A 122 5.11 10.55 -8.54
CA ASN A 122 5.64 11.66 -9.33
C ASN A 122 6.35 11.17 -10.60
N HIS A 123 7.21 10.16 -10.46
CA HIS A 123 7.99 9.62 -11.57
C HIS A 123 7.11 8.98 -12.67
N HIS A 124 6.01 8.34 -12.27
CA HIS A 124 5.13 7.63 -13.20
C HIS A 124 3.85 8.38 -13.58
N GLY A 125 3.59 9.56 -12.99
CA GLY A 125 2.37 10.32 -13.18
C GLY A 125 1.14 9.57 -12.64
N GLY A 126 1.13 9.27 -11.34
CA GLY A 126 0.07 8.50 -10.68
C GLY A 126 -0.40 9.11 -9.35
N LEU A 127 -1.42 8.50 -8.76
CA LEU A 127 -1.91 8.83 -7.42
C LEU A 127 -1.50 7.75 -6.41
N VAL A 128 -0.89 8.16 -5.31
CA VAL A 128 -0.69 7.28 -4.14
C VAL A 128 -2.04 6.97 -3.50
N ILE A 129 -2.35 5.68 -3.39
CA ILE A 129 -3.55 5.17 -2.72
C ILE A 129 -3.23 4.80 -1.29
N GLY A 130 -3.92 5.43 -0.36
CA GLY A 130 -3.83 5.13 1.07
C GLY A 130 -4.64 3.89 1.42
N THR A 131 -4.16 3.16 2.42
CA THR A 131 -4.77 1.91 2.88
C THR A 131 -5.31 1.99 4.29
N GLY A 132 -5.04 3.07 5.03
CA GLY A 132 -5.43 3.20 6.44
C GLY A 132 -6.94 3.17 6.63
N ASP A 133 -7.41 2.35 7.56
CA ASP A 133 -8.84 2.13 7.81
C ASP A 133 -9.41 3.08 8.88
N LEU A 134 -10.75 3.14 9.00
CA LEU A 134 -11.40 4.07 9.94
C LEU A 134 -11.02 3.79 11.40
N SER A 135 -10.77 2.53 11.76
CA SER A 135 -10.38 2.17 13.12
C SER A 135 -8.97 2.66 13.43
N GLU A 136 -8.05 2.59 12.48
CA GLU A 136 -6.70 3.15 12.59
C GLU A 136 -6.74 4.68 12.75
N LEU A 137 -7.54 5.36 11.93
CA LEU A 137 -7.73 6.81 12.03
C LEU A 137 -8.36 7.23 13.36
N ALA A 138 -9.36 6.51 13.85
CA ALA A 138 -10.04 6.82 15.10
C ALA A 138 -9.14 6.68 16.34
N LEU A 139 -8.21 5.73 16.31
CA LEU A 139 -7.30 5.45 17.42
C LEU A 139 -5.95 6.17 17.30
N GLY A 140 -5.70 6.87 16.19
CA GLY A 140 -4.38 7.44 15.90
C GLY A 140 -3.32 6.36 15.64
N TRP A 141 -3.72 5.17 15.19
CA TRP A 141 -2.83 4.05 14.90
C TRP A 141 -2.22 4.18 13.50
N CYS A 142 -1.41 5.22 13.31
CA CYS A 142 -0.70 5.49 12.07
C CYS A 142 0.51 6.40 12.33
N THR A 143 1.48 6.40 11.41
CA THR A 143 2.52 7.42 11.39
C THR A 143 1.99 8.67 10.69
N TYR A 144 1.72 9.73 11.46
CA TYR A 144 1.18 10.99 10.93
C TYR A 144 2.21 11.77 10.09
N GLY A 145 1.73 12.48 9.06
CA GLY A 145 2.58 13.30 8.19
C GLY A 145 3.33 12.46 7.16
N VAL A 146 4.63 12.23 7.36
CA VAL A 146 5.44 11.38 6.45
C VAL A 146 5.32 9.94 6.93
N GLY A 147 4.24 9.28 6.52
CA GLY A 147 3.91 7.93 6.97
C GLY A 147 2.63 7.41 6.35
N ASP A 148 2.21 6.23 6.79
CA ASP A 148 1.06 5.48 6.26
C ASP A 148 -0.28 6.23 6.31
N HIS A 149 -0.37 7.29 7.14
CA HIS A 149 -1.49 8.22 7.15
C HIS A 149 -1.67 8.94 5.80
N MET A 150 -0.58 9.32 5.13
CA MET A 150 -0.62 10.25 4.00
C MET A 150 -0.75 9.53 2.66
N SER A 151 -1.66 10.02 1.84
CA SER A 151 -1.86 9.56 0.46
C SER A 151 -2.56 10.63 -0.35
N HIS A 152 -2.60 10.49 -1.67
CA HIS A 152 -3.39 11.40 -2.49
C HIS A 152 -4.89 11.09 -2.40
N TYR A 153 -5.22 9.82 -2.12
CA TYR A 153 -6.58 9.36 -1.91
C TYR A 153 -6.61 8.06 -1.10
N ASN A 154 -7.24 8.07 0.07
CA ASN A 154 -7.40 6.88 0.89
C ASN A 154 -8.79 6.24 0.64
N VAL A 155 -8.79 5.00 0.17
CA VAL A 155 -10.04 4.27 -0.17
C VAL A 155 -10.68 3.59 1.05
N ASN A 156 -9.93 3.39 2.13
CA ASN A 156 -10.37 2.69 3.34
C ASN A 156 -10.74 3.65 4.48
N ALA A 157 -10.54 4.96 4.30
CA ALA A 157 -10.68 5.96 5.38
C ALA A 157 -12.03 5.94 6.12
N SER A 158 -13.11 5.49 5.47
CA SER A 158 -14.46 5.41 6.07
C SER A 158 -14.91 3.98 6.37
N VAL A 159 -14.03 2.98 6.25
CA VAL A 159 -14.34 1.57 6.41
C VAL A 159 -13.67 1.08 7.70
N PRO A 160 -14.42 0.65 8.74
CA PRO A 160 -13.81 0.13 9.96
C PRO A 160 -13.16 -1.24 9.72
N LYS A 161 -12.17 -1.59 10.55
CA LYS A 161 -11.41 -2.86 10.46
C LYS A 161 -12.29 -4.09 10.35
N THR A 162 -13.36 -4.12 11.14
CA THR A 162 -14.33 -5.22 11.16
C THR A 162 -14.95 -5.43 9.78
N LEU A 163 -15.37 -4.34 9.12
CA LEU A 163 -15.98 -4.39 7.80
C LEU A 163 -14.98 -4.75 6.69
N ILE A 164 -13.71 -4.31 6.78
CA ILE A 164 -12.66 -4.69 5.81
C ILE A 164 -12.58 -6.22 5.67
N SER A 165 -12.60 -6.95 6.79
CA SER A 165 -12.51 -8.42 6.77
C SER A 165 -13.69 -9.08 6.02
N HIS A 166 -14.90 -8.56 6.21
CA HIS A 166 -16.10 -9.04 5.52
C HIS A 166 -16.07 -8.71 4.03
N LEU A 167 -15.60 -7.52 3.64
CA LEU A 167 -15.49 -7.12 2.24
C LEU A 167 -14.48 -7.96 1.48
N VAL A 168 -13.30 -8.22 2.07
CA VAL A 168 -12.28 -9.09 1.44
C VAL A 168 -12.84 -10.50 1.25
N ARG A 169 -13.52 -11.06 2.26
CA ARG A 169 -14.17 -12.37 2.15
C ARG A 169 -15.23 -12.39 1.05
N TRP A 170 -16.10 -11.37 1.00
CA TRP A 170 -17.13 -11.26 -0.03
C TRP A 170 -16.54 -11.18 -1.45
N VAL A 171 -15.44 -10.43 -1.65
CA VAL A 171 -14.76 -10.39 -2.96
C VAL A 171 -14.19 -11.76 -3.34
N ALA A 172 -13.60 -12.48 -2.40
CA ALA A 172 -13.07 -13.82 -2.63
C ALA A 172 -14.17 -14.83 -2.99
N GLU A 173 -15.31 -14.78 -2.31
CA GLU A 173 -16.44 -15.70 -2.54
C GLU A 173 -17.22 -15.36 -3.82
N SER A 174 -17.36 -14.08 -4.15
CA SER A 174 -18.11 -13.62 -5.34
C SER A 174 -17.35 -13.83 -6.65
N GLY A 175 -16.03 -14.04 -6.60
CA GLY A 175 -15.19 -14.22 -7.79
C GLY A 175 -15.12 -12.99 -8.70
N VAL A 176 -15.47 -11.81 -8.17
CA VAL A 176 -15.48 -10.52 -8.90
C VAL A 176 -14.07 -10.16 -9.40
N ILE A 177 -13.03 -10.66 -8.72
CA ILE A 177 -11.63 -10.51 -9.12
C ILE A 177 -11.05 -11.90 -9.33
N GLY A 178 -10.74 -12.27 -10.58
CA GLY A 178 -10.13 -13.55 -10.93
C GLY A 178 -10.84 -14.32 -12.06
N ARG A 179 -12.06 -13.92 -12.45
CA ARG A 179 -12.60 -14.38 -13.74
C ARG A 179 -11.96 -13.54 -14.85
N ASN A 180 -11.08 -14.17 -15.62
CA ASN A 180 -10.69 -13.65 -16.91
C ASN A 180 -11.95 -13.59 -17.78
N ASP A 181 -12.50 -12.40 -17.99
CA ASP A 181 -13.42 -12.15 -19.12
C ASP A 181 -12.62 -12.12 -20.45
N ALA A 182 -11.68 -13.05 -20.57
CA ALA A 182 -10.97 -13.44 -21.77
C ALA A 182 -11.32 -14.92 -22.04
N GLN A 183 -12.60 -15.15 -22.32
CA GLN A 183 -13.11 -16.23 -23.16
C GLN A 183 -14.07 -15.60 -24.17
#